data_AF-A0A7X2S6P5-F1
#
_entry.id   AF-A0A7X2S6P5-F1
#
_cell.length_a   1.000
_cell.length_b   1.000
_cell.length_c   1.000
_cell.angle_alpha   90.00
_cell.angle_beta   90.00
_cell.angle_gamma   90.00
#
_symmetry.space_group_name_H-M   'P 1'
#
loop_
_entity.id
_entity.type
_entity.pdbx_description
1 polymer ?
#
loop_
_entity_poly.entity_id
_entity_poly.type
_entity_poly.pdbx_seq_one_letter_code
_entity_poly.pdbx_strand_id
1 'polypeptide(L)'
;MIRPETIPVWPFGVDMSETEICDSGMHSRHPISGAAFELLKKVDGKKSVERISDEVSAECGWDSREVLGDFMELLASLNQNYLVNIKTPLKPDLIVKDSIIAVLYFFKTLQGVRWEKKKRTHIPAGAPVLKTLLLFLTAVVSVFGHFAAGFGLLVTAASFVLPFLTVYDGAVTAAAFLISFTLHEFGHYAVFQKKTGSLYRIFIAARRGGIQIVRPLADPKTEWLTSLAGPGIPFLTAVLTAAVFVLTPVLPFSTAVLIIAVNLVHLISLLPFAEDGKRMIQAWKTGRKLISVKEEKA
;
A
#
# COMPACT_ATOMS: atom_id res chain seq x y z
N MET A 1 15.16 1.33 -0.11
CA MET A 1 15.77 0.51 0.96
C MET A 1 16.19 1.37 2.13
N ILE A 2 16.08 0.89 3.37
CA ILE A 2 16.60 1.59 4.56
C ILE A 2 18.13 1.73 4.42
N ARG A 3 18.69 2.89 4.76
CA ARG A 3 20.12 3.22 4.63
C ARG A 3 20.55 4.13 5.79
N PRO A 4 21.85 4.26 6.08
CA PRO A 4 22.34 5.13 7.16
C PRO A 4 21.83 6.57 7.08
N GLU A 5 21.64 7.11 5.86
CA GLU A 5 21.19 8.50 5.64
C GLU A 5 19.67 8.67 5.74
N THR A 6 18.92 7.58 5.95
CA THR A 6 17.45 7.65 6.07
C THR A 6 17.04 8.19 7.43
N ILE A 7 15.86 8.80 7.49
CA ILE A 7 15.31 9.43 8.69
C ILE A 7 14.13 8.59 9.18
N PRO A 8 14.25 7.89 10.33
CA PRO A 8 13.15 7.16 10.94
C PRO A 8 12.13 8.15 11.53
N VAL A 9 10.85 7.82 11.42
CA VAL A 9 9.74 8.67 11.88
C VAL A 9 8.65 7.80 12.50
N TRP A 10 8.19 8.16 13.70
CA TRP A 10 7.02 7.53 14.30
C TRP A 10 5.75 7.85 13.47
N PRO A 11 5.04 6.84 12.97
CA PRO A 11 3.76 7.03 12.30
C PRO A 11 2.68 7.40 13.31
N PHE A 12 1.61 8.04 12.84
CA PHE A 12 0.50 8.42 13.69
C PHE A 12 -0.14 7.20 14.38
N GLY A 13 -0.35 7.34 15.70
CA GLY A 13 -0.96 6.32 16.55
C GLY A 13 0.00 5.21 16.98
N VAL A 14 1.30 5.35 16.75
CA VAL A 14 2.33 4.50 17.34
C VAL A 14 3.07 5.31 18.41
N ASP A 15 3.05 4.79 19.63
CA ASP A 15 3.69 5.38 20.80
C ASP A 15 4.70 4.38 21.38
N MET A 16 5.69 4.87 22.11
CA MET A 16 6.74 4.06 22.70
C MET A 16 6.81 4.32 24.21
N SER A 17 6.95 3.26 25.00
CA SER A 17 7.33 3.28 26.42
C SER A 17 8.73 2.65 26.59
N GLU A 18 9.22 2.58 27.82
CA GLU A 18 10.51 1.95 28.12
C GLU A 18 10.58 0.46 27.76
N THR A 19 9.45 -0.24 27.77
CA THR A 19 9.39 -1.69 27.62
C THR A 19 8.62 -2.16 26.39
N GLU A 20 7.83 -1.30 25.76
CA GLU A 20 7.00 -1.68 24.61
C GLU A 20 6.74 -0.54 23.61
N ILE A 21 6.50 -0.92 22.35
CA ILE A 21 5.92 -0.06 21.32
C ILE A 21 4.44 -0.44 21.18
N CYS A 22 3.57 0.55 21.29
CA CYS A 22 2.12 0.39 21.23
C CYS A 22 1.58 0.98 19.93
N ASP A 23 0.91 0.15 19.12
CA ASP A 23 0.12 0.63 17.98
C ASP A 23 -1.35 0.71 18.38
N SER A 24 -1.79 1.93 18.69
CA SER A 24 -3.18 2.22 19.06
C SER A 24 -4.18 1.86 17.96
N GLY A 25 -3.76 1.81 16.69
CA GLY A 25 -4.66 1.52 15.58
C GLY A 25 -4.91 0.04 15.36
N MET A 26 -3.93 -0.80 15.65
CA MET A 26 -4.03 -2.26 15.51
C MET A 26 -4.24 -2.97 16.86
N HIS A 27 -4.30 -2.21 17.97
CA HIS A 27 -4.35 -2.74 19.33
C HIS A 27 -3.24 -3.77 19.63
N SER A 28 -2.07 -3.57 19.02
CA SER A 28 -0.91 -4.47 19.18
C SER A 28 0.17 -3.82 20.02
N ARG A 29 0.83 -4.64 20.86
CA ARG A 29 1.98 -4.24 21.67
C ARG A 29 3.18 -5.08 21.27
N HIS A 30 4.34 -4.45 21.19
CA HIS A 30 5.59 -5.06 20.75
C HIS A 30 6.65 -4.81 21.81
N PRO A 31 7.11 -5.83 22.55
CA PRO A 31 8.12 -5.63 23.58
C PRO A 31 9.44 -5.17 22.97
N ILE A 32 10.16 -4.31 23.67
CA ILE A 32 11.50 -3.84 23.29
C ILE A 32 12.50 -4.06 24.42
N SER A 33 13.76 -4.27 24.05
CA SER A 33 14.86 -4.34 25.02
C SER A 33 15.29 -2.94 25.46
N GLY A 34 16.00 -2.84 26.60
CA GLY A 34 16.58 -1.57 27.05
C GLY A 34 17.52 -0.95 26.01
N ALA A 35 18.33 -1.74 25.32
CA ALA A 35 19.20 -1.25 24.25
C ALA A 35 18.40 -0.70 23.06
N ALA A 36 17.30 -1.35 22.68
CA ALA A 36 16.41 -0.85 21.64
C ALA A 36 15.75 0.47 22.06
N PHE A 37 15.35 0.61 23.33
CA PHE A 37 14.80 1.86 23.86
C PHE A 37 15.78 3.02 23.76
N GLU A 38 17.06 2.81 24.11
CA GLU A 38 18.11 3.84 24.04
C GLU A 38 18.29 4.39 22.61
N LEU A 39 18.15 3.53 21.60
CA LEU A 39 18.19 3.94 20.19
C LEU A 39 16.89 4.66 19.78
N LEU A 40 15.75 4.06 20.09
CA LEU A 40 14.45 4.51 19.61
C LEU A 40 13.99 5.82 20.28
N LYS A 41 14.42 6.11 21.52
CA LYS A 41 14.12 7.39 22.18
C LYS A 41 14.72 8.61 21.48
N LYS A 42 15.75 8.42 20.64
CA LYS A 42 16.38 9.47 19.84
C LYS A 42 15.67 9.69 18.49
N VAL A 43 14.66 8.89 18.13
CA VAL A 43 13.89 9.02 16.89
C VAL A 43 12.93 10.21 16.98
N ASP A 44 13.33 11.32 16.36
CA ASP A 44 12.60 12.60 16.37
C ASP A 44 11.98 12.97 15.00
N GLY A 45 12.20 12.14 13.99
CA GLY A 45 11.76 12.38 12.61
C GLY A 45 12.58 13.42 11.84
N LYS A 46 13.74 13.83 12.37
CA LYS A 46 14.67 14.80 11.77
C LYS A 46 16.08 14.22 11.57
N LYS A 47 16.60 13.47 12.53
CA LYS A 47 17.96 12.90 12.47
C LYS A 47 18.02 11.65 11.59
N SER A 48 19.17 11.43 10.95
CA SER A 48 19.42 10.20 10.21
C SER A 48 19.72 9.03 11.15
N VAL A 49 19.59 7.80 10.65
CA VAL A 49 19.98 6.58 11.39
C VAL A 49 21.44 6.65 11.84
N GLU A 50 22.33 7.08 10.94
CA GLU A 50 23.76 7.26 11.22
C GLU A 50 23.99 8.23 12.39
N ARG A 51 23.40 9.43 12.33
CA ARG A 51 23.55 10.44 13.39
C ARG A 51 23.02 9.96 14.74
N ILE A 52 21.88 9.26 14.76
CA ILE A 52 21.34 8.69 16.00
C ILE A 52 22.28 7.63 16.57
N SER A 53 22.84 6.78 15.70
CA SER A 53 23.77 5.71 16.11
C SER A 53 25.04 6.29 16.72
N ASP A 54 25.59 7.34 16.13
CA ASP A 54 26.79 8.03 16.65
C ASP A 54 26.53 8.69 18.00
N GLU A 55 25.38 9.35 18.17
CA GLU A 55 24.99 9.98 19.45
C GLU A 55 24.83 8.91 20.56
N VAL A 56 24.18 7.78 20.27
CA VAL A 56 24.01 6.70 21.25
C VAL A 56 25.32 5.96 21.55
N SER A 57 26.15 5.73 20.53
CA SER A 57 27.49 5.16 20.70
C SER A 57 28.35 6.02 21.62
N ALA A 58 28.32 7.35 21.45
CA ALA A 58 29.03 8.29 22.31
C ALA A 58 28.48 8.34 23.75
N GLU A 59 27.16 8.31 23.92
CA GLU A 59 26.50 8.37 25.25
C GLU A 59 26.68 7.08 26.05
N CYS A 60 26.63 5.92 25.39
CA CYS A 60 26.68 4.61 26.05
C CYS A 60 28.07 3.95 26.03
N GLY A 61 29.03 4.50 25.28
CA GLY A 61 30.37 3.94 25.12
C GLY A 61 30.39 2.64 24.30
N TRP A 62 29.42 2.46 23.39
CA TRP A 62 29.31 1.27 22.53
C TRP A 62 30.02 1.48 21.20
N ASP A 63 30.41 0.40 20.52
CA ASP A 63 31.05 0.49 19.20
C ASP A 63 30.08 1.06 18.15
N SER A 64 30.47 2.14 17.46
CA SER A 64 29.59 2.85 16.51
C SER A 64 29.14 1.97 15.35
N ARG A 65 29.97 1.03 14.86
CA ARG A 65 29.59 0.15 13.74
C ARG A 65 28.58 -0.90 14.18
N GLU A 66 28.76 -1.48 15.36
CA GLU A 66 27.80 -2.43 15.94
C GLU A 66 26.47 -1.74 16.20
N VAL A 67 26.48 -0.56 16.82
CA VAL A 67 25.27 0.24 17.08
C VAL A 67 24.52 0.57 15.80
N LEU A 68 25.23 1.00 14.75
CA LEU A 68 24.61 1.29 13.45
C LEU A 68 23.99 0.03 12.82
N GLY A 69 24.68 -1.11 12.87
CA GLY A 69 24.21 -2.38 12.34
C GLY A 69 22.92 -2.84 13.04
N ASP A 70 22.94 -2.85 14.37
CA ASP A 70 21.81 -3.24 15.22
C ASP A 70 20.63 -2.30 15.05
N PHE A 71 20.89 -0.99 15.00
CA PHE A 71 19.81 -0.01 14.84
C PHE A 71 19.15 -0.13 13.46
N MET A 72 19.94 -0.34 12.41
CA MET A 72 19.42 -0.63 11.09
C MET A 72 18.52 -1.88 11.13
N GLU A 73 18.99 -3.00 11.69
CA GLU A 73 18.21 -4.24 11.78
C GLU A 73 16.91 -4.06 12.56
N LEU A 74 16.96 -3.35 13.69
CA LEU A 74 15.80 -2.97 14.49
C LEU A 74 14.80 -2.18 13.65
N LEU A 75 15.26 -1.13 12.94
CA LEU A 75 14.39 -0.31 12.09
C LEU A 75 13.79 -1.11 10.94
N ALA A 76 14.53 -2.06 10.36
CA ALA A 76 13.99 -2.94 9.33
C ALA A 76 12.87 -3.82 9.88
N SER A 77 13.04 -4.40 11.07
CA SER A 77 12.01 -5.19 11.74
C SER A 77 10.77 -4.35 12.07
N LEU A 78 10.95 -3.15 12.65
CA LEU A 78 9.84 -2.25 12.97
C LEU A 78 9.12 -1.74 11.72
N ASN A 79 9.85 -1.42 10.65
CA ASN A 79 9.27 -0.98 9.39
C ASN A 79 8.50 -2.10 8.69
N GLN A 80 8.96 -3.35 8.77
CA GLN A 80 8.23 -4.51 8.25
C GLN A 80 6.84 -4.66 8.88
N ASN A 81 6.69 -4.23 10.13
CA ASN A 81 5.45 -4.23 10.91
C ASN A 81 4.70 -2.88 10.89
N TYR A 82 5.11 -1.92 10.05
CA TYR A 82 4.49 -0.58 9.95
C TYR A 82 4.54 0.26 11.23
N LEU A 83 5.47 -0.04 12.14
CA LEU A 83 5.66 0.67 13.41
C LEU A 83 6.56 1.91 13.25
N VAL A 84 7.39 1.94 12.22
CA VAL A 84 8.25 3.09 11.88
C VAL A 84 8.14 3.38 10.39
N ASN A 85 8.02 4.66 10.03
CA ASN A 85 8.14 5.15 8.67
C ASN A 85 9.57 5.59 8.37
N ILE A 86 10.00 5.45 7.12
CA ILE A 86 11.35 5.83 6.69
C ILE A 86 11.27 6.94 5.65
N LYS A 87 11.77 8.13 5.99
CA LYS A 87 11.97 9.23 5.03
C LYS A 87 13.36 9.10 4.41
N THR A 88 13.44 9.34 3.10
CA THR A 88 14.71 9.37 2.38
C THR A 88 14.95 10.79 1.91
N PRO A 89 16.15 11.37 2.13
CA PRO A 89 16.47 12.66 1.57
C PRO A 89 16.36 12.62 0.04
N LEU A 90 15.82 13.69 -0.55
CA LEU A 90 15.65 13.82 -2.00
C LEU A 90 17.02 14.01 -2.66
N LYS A 91 17.63 12.90 -3.08
CA LYS A 91 18.84 12.92 -3.90
C LYS A 91 18.53 12.23 -5.26
N PRO A 92 18.75 12.90 -6.41
CA PRO A 92 18.33 12.39 -7.73
C PRO A 92 18.88 11.01 -8.08
N ASP A 93 20.15 10.75 -7.76
CA ASP A 93 20.84 9.48 -7.94
C ASP A 93 20.15 8.33 -7.18
N LEU A 94 19.68 8.60 -5.96
CA LEU A 94 18.97 7.62 -5.15
C LEU A 94 17.58 7.30 -5.70
N ILE A 95 16.92 8.28 -6.33
CA ILE A 95 15.60 8.09 -6.95
C ILE A 95 15.71 7.11 -8.12
N VAL A 96 16.64 7.37 -9.05
CA VAL A 96 16.86 6.48 -10.20
C VAL A 96 17.21 5.06 -9.75
N LYS A 97 18.11 4.93 -8.78
CA LYS A 97 18.49 3.62 -8.21
C LYS A 97 17.30 2.92 -7.55
N ASP A 98 16.50 3.62 -6.75
CA ASP A 98 15.32 3.02 -6.10
C ASP A 98 14.25 2.61 -7.15
N SER A 99 14.12 3.32 -8.27
CA SER A 99 13.24 2.96 -9.39
C SER A 99 13.71 1.72 -10.15
N ILE A 100 15.00 1.61 -10.48
CA ILE A 100 15.56 0.39 -11.11
C ILE A 100 15.32 -0.82 -10.21
N ILE A 101 15.60 -0.69 -8.91
CA ILE A 101 15.38 -1.78 -7.95
C ILE A 101 13.88 -2.13 -7.85
N ALA A 102 12.97 -1.14 -7.92
CA ALA A 102 11.53 -1.39 -7.92
C ALA A 102 11.08 -2.21 -9.14
N VAL A 103 11.63 -1.93 -10.33
CA VAL A 103 11.37 -2.70 -11.55
C VAL A 103 11.89 -4.14 -11.41
N LEU A 104 13.13 -4.32 -10.97
CA LEU A 104 13.72 -5.65 -10.74
C LEU A 104 12.91 -6.47 -9.71
N TYR A 105 12.47 -5.82 -8.63
CA TYR A 105 11.63 -6.46 -7.62
C TYR A 105 10.27 -6.90 -8.18
N PHE A 106 9.65 -6.07 -9.02
CA PHE A 106 8.38 -6.40 -9.67
C PHE A 106 8.48 -7.63 -10.57
N PHE A 107 9.57 -7.74 -11.34
CA PHE A 107 9.88 -8.94 -12.12
C PHE A 107 10.37 -10.13 -11.27
N LYS A 108 10.36 -10.00 -9.93
CA LYS A 108 10.83 -11.00 -8.97
C LYS A 108 12.27 -11.44 -9.20
N THR A 109 13.09 -10.63 -9.88
CA THR A 109 14.52 -10.92 -10.09
C THR A 109 15.35 -10.62 -8.83
N LEU A 110 14.84 -9.76 -7.95
CA LEU A 110 15.33 -9.57 -6.59
C LEU A 110 14.26 -10.05 -5.60
N GLN A 111 14.54 -11.11 -4.84
CA GLN A 111 13.68 -11.61 -3.75
C GLN A 111 14.36 -11.42 -2.40
N GLY A 112 13.58 -11.28 -1.32
CA GLY A 112 14.10 -11.33 0.05
C GLY A 112 14.82 -10.08 0.56
N VAL A 113 14.53 -8.89 0.01
CA VAL A 113 15.16 -7.65 0.49
C VAL A 113 14.64 -7.30 1.88
N ARG A 114 15.38 -7.71 2.92
CA ARG A 114 15.09 -7.44 4.36
C ARG A 114 14.90 -5.94 4.65
N TRP A 115 15.50 -5.09 3.82
CA TRP A 115 15.59 -3.64 3.94
C TRP A 115 14.56 -2.86 3.11
N GLU A 116 13.46 -3.49 2.72
CA GLU A 116 12.39 -2.82 1.98
C GLU A 116 11.81 -1.63 2.79
N LYS A 117 11.51 -0.51 2.13
CA LYS A 117 10.80 0.61 2.75
C LYS A 117 9.30 0.37 2.63
N LYS A 118 8.64 0.10 3.75
CA LYS A 118 7.18 0.19 3.87
C LYS A 118 6.80 1.56 4.40
N LYS A 119 5.64 2.07 4.00
CA LYS A 119 5.13 3.37 4.44
C LYS A 119 3.69 3.21 4.90
N ARG A 120 3.44 3.60 6.15
CA ARG A 120 2.12 3.78 6.75
C ARG A 120 1.67 5.22 6.58
N THR A 121 0.51 5.41 5.98
CA THR A 121 -0.13 6.73 5.82
C THR A 121 -1.47 6.71 6.55
N HIS A 122 -1.61 7.57 7.55
CA HIS A 122 -2.84 7.70 8.31
C HIS A 122 -3.96 8.33 7.47
N ILE A 123 -5.16 7.78 7.59
CA ILE A 123 -6.37 8.34 6.99
C ILE A 123 -7.12 9.10 8.08
N PRO A 124 -7.25 10.44 8.00
CA PRO A 124 -7.93 11.21 9.04
C PRO A 124 -9.39 10.79 9.19
N ALA A 125 -9.83 10.56 10.42
CA ALA A 125 -11.23 10.27 10.72
C ALA A 125 -12.13 11.44 10.27
N GLY A 126 -13.24 11.13 9.60
CA GLY A 126 -14.17 12.14 9.09
C GLY A 126 -13.63 12.99 7.94
N ALA A 127 -12.50 12.63 7.32
CA ALA A 127 -12.01 13.35 6.14
C ALA A 127 -13.06 13.32 5.01
N PRO A 128 -13.23 14.43 4.28
CA PRO A 128 -14.09 14.44 3.08
C PRO A 128 -13.69 13.35 2.10
N VAL A 129 -14.66 12.78 1.39
CA VAL A 129 -14.45 11.70 0.42
C VAL A 129 -13.39 12.10 -0.61
N LEU A 130 -13.46 13.31 -1.14
CA LEU A 130 -12.49 13.82 -2.13
C LEU A 130 -11.05 13.86 -1.57
N LYS A 131 -10.87 14.33 -0.33
CA LYS A 131 -9.54 14.38 0.31
C LYS A 131 -8.98 12.97 0.52
N THR A 132 -9.84 12.02 0.89
CA THR A 132 -9.47 10.62 1.04
C THR A 132 -9.09 10.01 -0.31
N LEU A 133 -9.88 10.26 -1.36
CA LEU A 133 -9.58 9.78 -2.71
C LEU A 133 -8.25 10.33 -3.24
N LEU A 134 -7.96 11.61 -3.03
CA LEU A 134 -6.67 12.22 -3.38
C LEU A 134 -5.50 11.61 -2.60
N LEU A 135 -5.72 11.22 -1.34
CA LEU A 135 -4.72 10.51 -0.55
C LEU A 135 -4.40 9.13 -1.16
N PHE A 136 -5.44 8.36 -1.55
CA PHE A 136 -5.27 7.09 -2.26
C PHE A 136 -4.56 7.29 -3.60
N LEU A 137 -4.97 8.29 -4.39
CA LEU A 137 -4.33 8.60 -5.67
C LEU A 137 -2.85 8.93 -5.47
N THR A 138 -2.52 9.76 -4.48
CA THR A 138 -1.12 10.11 -4.17
C THR A 138 -0.31 8.88 -3.78
N ALA A 139 -0.89 7.99 -2.95
CA ALA A 139 -0.26 6.73 -2.60
C ALA A 139 -0.03 5.86 -3.84
N VAL A 140 -1.06 5.67 -4.68
CA VAL A 140 -1.02 4.89 -5.93
C VAL A 140 0.02 5.44 -6.89
N VAL A 141 0.05 6.74 -7.14
CA VAL A 141 1.07 7.37 -7.98
C VAL A 141 2.48 7.14 -7.42
N SER A 142 2.66 7.21 -6.11
CA SER A 142 3.99 7.00 -5.50
C SER A 142 4.53 5.58 -5.66
N VAL A 143 3.66 4.57 -5.78
CA VAL A 143 4.05 3.15 -5.92
C VAL A 143 4.04 2.71 -7.38
N PHE A 144 3.01 3.12 -8.12
CA PHE A 144 2.70 2.62 -9.45
C PHE A 144 2.94 3.62 -10.58
N GLY A 145 3.31 4.87 -10.28
CA GLY A 145 3.50 5.93 -11.28
C GLY A 145 4.50 5.57 -12.38
N HIS A 146 5.61 4.93 -12.02
CA HIS A 146 6.60 4.46 -13.00
C HIS A 146 6.06 3.35 -13.91
N PHE A 147 5.26 2.43 -13.37
CA PHE A 147 4.61 1.38 -14.17
C PHE A 147 3.56 1.98 -15.10
N ALA A 148 2.75 2.91 -14.61
CA ALA A 148 1.77 3.63 -15.42
C ALA A 148 2.45 4.39 -16.57
N ALA A 149 3.55 5.10 -16.30
CA ALA A 149 4.33 5.79 -17.31
C ALA A 149 4.93 4.82 -18.34
N GLY A 150 5.53 3.71 -17.88
CA GLY A 150 6.07 2.67 -18.77
C GLY A 150 4.99 2.04 -19.66
N PHE A 151 3.81 1.75 -19.11
CA PHE A 151 2.69 1.21 -19.87
C PHE A 151 2.13 2.22 -20.88
N GLY A 152 2.01 3.50 -20.48
CA GLY A 152 1.63 4.58 -21.38
C GLY A 152 2.61 4.75 -22.54
N LEU A 153 3.92 4.74 -22.27
CA LEU A 153 4.96 4.80 -23.30
C LEU A 153 4.91 3.60 -24.24
N LEU A 154 4.66 2.39 -23.73
CA LEU A 154 4.48 1.19 -24.56
C LEU A 154 3.29 1.31 -25.51
N VAL A 155 2.14 1.80 -25.04
CA VAL A 155 0.95 2.02 -25.89
C VAL A 155 1.22 3.13 -26.91
N THR A 156 1.87 4.22 -26.51
CA THR A 156 2.30 5.27 -27.45
C THR A 156 3.25 4.71 -28.51
N ALA A 157 4.24 3.89 -28.14
CA ALA A 157 5.14 3.25 -29.09
C ALA A 157 4.38 2.33 -30.05
N ALA A 158 3.43 1.54 -29.53
CA ALA A 158 2.58 0.66 -30.33
C ALA A 158 1.71 1.43 -31.34
N SER A 159 1.34 2.69 -31.04
CA SER A 159 0.56 3.53 -31.96
C SER A 159 1.27 3.89 -33.27
N PHE A 160 2.60 3.79 -33.31
CA PHE A 160 3.36 3.98 -34.56
C PHE A 160 3.31 2.75 -35.49
N VAL A 161 2.85 1.60 -35.00
CA VAL A 161 2.77 0.33 -35.75
C VAL A 161 1.31 -0.10 -35.95
N LEU A 162 0.46 0.14 -34.95
CA LEU A 162 -0.94 -0.28 -34.96
C LEU A 162 -1.85 0.90 -35.33
N PRO A 163 -2.46 0.91 -36.53
CA PRO A 163 -3.17 2.07 -37.07
C PRO A 163 -4.47 2.44 -36.33
N PHE A 164 -4.96 1.55 -35.47
CA PHE A 164 -6.14 1.79 -34.64
C PHE A 164 -5.81 2.39 -33.28
N LEU A 165 -4.52 2.51 -32.92
CA LEU A 165 -4.08 3.19 -31.70
C LEU A 165 -3.63 4.61 -32.03
N THR A 166 -3.79 5.50 -31.07
CA THR A 166 -3.34 6.89 -31.14
C THR A 166 -2.31 7.18 -30.06
N VAL A 167 -1.47 8.20 -30.24
CA VAL A 167 -0.55 8.66 -29.19
C VAL A 167 -1.30 9.03 -27.90
N TYR A 168 -2.53 9.57 -28.04
CA TYR A 168 -3.43 9.90 -26.94
C TYR A 168 -3.80 8.67 -26.08
N ASP A 169 -3.94 7.49 -26.70
CA ASP A 169 -4.26 6.24 -25.99
C ASP A 169 -3.21 5.90 -24.93
N GLY A 170 -1.94 6.25 -25.14
CA GLY A 170 -0.89 6.02 -24.15
C GLY A 170 -1.09 6.83 -22.86
N ALA A 171 -1.39 8.13 -22.99
CA ALA A 171 -1.66 8.99 -21.84
C ALA A 171 -2.94 8.56 -21.10
N VAL A 172 -4.00 8.25 -21.85
CA VAL A 172 -5.27 7.78 -21.25
C VAL A 172 -5.08 6.46 -20.53
N THR A 173 -4.35 5.52 -21.11
CA THR A 173 -4.12 4.21 -20.50
C THR A 173 -3.34 4.35 -19.19
N ALA A 174 -2.29 5.20 -19.15
CA ALA A 174 -1.55 5.48 -17.93
C ALA A 174 -2.44 6.09 -16.83
N ALA A 175 -3.29 7.07 -17.19
CA ALA A 175 -4.23 7.69 -16.27
C ALA A 175 -5.31 6.70 -15.78
N ALA A 176 -5.91 5.95 -16.69
CA ALA A 176 -6.91 4.92 -16.39
C ALA A 176 -6.35 3.86 -15.43
N PHE A 177 -5.10 3.45 -15.61
CA PHE A 177 -4.42 2.51 -14.73
C PHE A 177 -4.33 3.04 -13.29
N LEU A 178 -3.83 4.28 -13.12
CA LEU A 178 -3.72 4.89 -11.79
C LEU A 178 -5.08 5.12 -11.13
N ILE A 179 -6.08 5.58 -11.90
CA ILE A 179 -7.44 5.79 -11.40
C ILE A 179 -8.07 4.45 -11.01
N SER A 180 -7.92 3.41 -11.83
CA SER A 180 -8.47 2.07 -11.57
C SER A 180 -7.92 1.47 -10.27
N PHE A 181 -6.60 1.51 -10.06
CA PHE A 181 -6.00 1.08 -8.78
C PHE A 181 -6.44 1.95 -7.59
N THR A 182 -6.61 3.26 -7.80
CA THR A 182 -7.11 4.17 -6.77
C THR A 182 -8.53 3.78 -6.36
N LEU A 183 -9.42 3.52 -7.34
CA LEU A 183 -10.78 3.07 -7.11
C LEU A 183 -10.83 1.70 -6.45
N HIS A 184 -9.91 0.80 -6.80
CA HIS A 184 -9.79 -0.52 -6.19
C HIS A 184 -9.51 -0.42 -4.69
N GLU A 185 -8.43 0.27 -4.31
CA GLU A 185 -8.11 0.46 -2.89
C GLU A 185 -9.19 1.27 -2.18
N PHE A 186 -9.67 2.35 -2.80
CA PHE A 186 -10.74 3.15 -2.22
C PHE A 186 -12.03 2.35 -2.00
N GLY A 187 -12.33 1.37 -2.84
CA GLY A 187 -13.49 0.48 -2.68
C GLY A 187 -13.41 -0.36 -1.41
N HIS A 188 -12.25 -0.95 -1.13
CA HIS A 188 -11.99 -1.63 0.13
C HIS A 188 -12.18 -0.68 1.32
N TYR A 189 -11.67 0.54 1.23
CA TYR A 189 -11.81 1.54 2.30
C TYR A 189 -13.28 1.91 2.54
N ALA A 190 -13.99 2.27 1.48
CA ALA A 190 -15.34 2.83 1.55
C ALA A 190 -16.33 1.81 2.13
N VAL A 191 -16.26 0.55 1.70
CA VAL A 191 -17.14 -0.51 2.22
C VAL A 191 -16.79 -0.86 3.66
N PHE A 192 -15.50 -0.95 4.02
CA PHE A 192 -15.11 -1.20 5.40
C PHE A 192 -15.64 -0.12 6.33
N GLN A 193 -15.33 1.15 6.03
CA GLN A 193 -15.75 2.29 6.84
C GLN A 193 -17.26 2.40 6.95
N LYS A 194 -18.00 2.12 5.87
CA LYS A 194 -19.46 2.12 5.90
C LYS A 194 -20.03 1.04 6.82
N LYS A 195 -19.33 -0.09 7.00
CA LYS A 195 -19.79 -1.22 7.82
C LYS A 195 -19.33 -1.15 9.27
N THR A 196 -18.12 -0.66 9.53
CA THR A 196 -17.55 -0.60 10.88
C THR A 196 -17.65 0.78 11.51
N GLY A 197 -17.98 1.81 10.74
CA GLY A 197 -17.85 3.21 11.18
C GLY A 197 -16.41 3.55 11.57
N SER A 198 -16.25 4.61 12.36
CA SER A 198 -14.95 5.07 12.88
C SER A 198 -14.42 4.27 14.06
N LEU A 199 -14.96 3.08 14.34
CA LEU A 199 -14.56 2.25 15.47
C LEU A 199 -13.09 1.82 15.39
N TYR A 200 -12.58 1.64 14.17
CA TYR A 200 -11.22 1.18 13.92
C TYR A 200 -10.40 2.25 13.22
N ARG A 201 -9.15 2.41 13.67
CA ARG A 201 -8.18 3.23 12.95
C ARG A 201 -7.58 2.39 11.82
N ILE A 202 -7.76 2.86 10.60
CA ILE A 202 -7.22 2.21 9.40
C ILE A 202 -6.17 3.10 8.74
N PHE A 203 -5.23 2.48 8.04
CA PHE A 203 -4.17 3.20 7.35
C PHE A 203 -3.84 2.57 6.01
N ILE A 204 -3.28 3.40 5.13
CA ILE A 204 -2.76 2.95 3.85
C ILE A 204 -1.33 2.45 4.07
N ALA A 205 -1.10 1.18 3.75
CA ALA A 205 0.22 0.59 3.71
C ALA A 205 0.71 0.56 2.26
N ALA A 206 1.76 1.32 1.97
CA ALA A 206 2.49 1.24 0.72
C ALA A 206 3.76 0.42 0.90
N ARG A 207 4.00 -0.52 0.00
CA ARG A 207 5.25 -1.29 -0.17
C ARG A 207 5.62 -1.31 -1.66
N ARG A 208 6.81 -1.79 -2.02
CA ARG A 208 7.19 -1.89 -3.43
C ARG A 208 6.25 -2.86 -4.14
N GLY A 209 5.63 -2.38 -5.22
CA GLY A 209 4.71 -3.16 -6.04
C GLY A 209 3.35 -3.43 -5.41
N GLY A 210 3.00 -2.79 -4.28
CA GLY A 210 1.70 -3.00 -3.66
C GLY A 210 1.28 -1.88 -2.73
N ILE A 211 0.00 -1.55 -2.78
CA ILE A 211 -0.69 -0.76 -1.78
C ILE A 211 -1.78 -1.64 -1.21
N GLN A 212 -2.05 -1.49 0.06
CA GLN A 212 -3.16 -2.16 0.71
C GLN A 212 -3.68 -1.29 1.85
N ILE A 213 -4.96 -1.43 2.16
CA ILE A 213 -5.49 -0.93 3.42
C ILE A 213 -5.26 -1.95 4.51
N VAL A 214 -4.57 -1.53 5.56
CA VAL A 214 -4.40 -2.32 6.76
C VAL A 214 -5.51 -1.95 7.73
N ARG A 215 -6.19 -3.00 8.20
CA ARG A 215 -7.37 -2.93 9.06
C ARG A 215 -7.42 -4.15 9.97
N PRO A 216 -8.07 -4.05 11.14
CA PRO A 216 -8.36 -5.22 11.97
C PRO A 216 -9.37 -6.15 11.28
N LEU A 217 -9.41 -7.40 11.74
CA LEU A 217 -10.36 -8.40 11.25
C LEU A 217 -11.80 -8.01 11.62
N ALA A 218 -12.67 -7.87 10.63
CA ALA A 218 -14.10 -7.67 10.83
C ALA A 218 -14.88 -9.00 10.80
N ASP A 219 -16.20 -8.91 10.98
CA ASP A 219 -17.08 -10.07 10.83
C ASP A 219 -17.02 -10.63 9.38
N PRO A 220 -17.31 -11.92 9.19
CA PRO A 220 -17.21 -12.58 7.88
C PRO A 220 -17.97 -11.88 6.74
N LYS A 221 -19.13 -11.29 7.02
CA LYS A 221 -19.93 -10.62 5.98
C LYS A 221 -19.26 -9.32 5.56
N THR A 222 -18.75 -8.56 6.51
CA THR A 222 -17.99 -7.34 6.25
C THR A 222 -16.69 -7.63 5.50
N GLU A 223 -15.92 -8.65 5.90
CA GLU A 223 -14.70 -9.04 5.19
C GLU A 223 -14.99 -9.45 3.75
N TRP A 224 -16.00 -10.30 3.53
CA TRP A 224 -16.38 -10.74 2.19
C TRP A 224 -16.80 -9.58 1.29
N LEU A 225 -17.70 -8.71 1.78
CA LEU A 225 -18.16 -7.54 1.02
C LEU A 225 -17.01 -6.59 0.72
N THR A 226 -16.13 -6.39 1.69
CA THR A 226 -15.04 -5.45 1.49
C THR A 226 -14.02 -5.99 0.52
N SER A 227 -13.66 -7.27 0.58
CA SER A 227 -12.77 -7.89 -0.41
C SER A 227 -13.37 -7.91 -1.81
N LEU A 228 -14.70 -8.03 -1.96
CA LEU A 228 -15.36 -7.88 -3.26
C LEU A 228 -15.36 -6.43 -3.76
N ALA A 229 -15.50 -5.45 -2.86
CA ALA A 229 -15.64 -4.05 -3.23
C ALA A 229 -14.43 -3.50 -4.00
N GLY A 230 -13.22 -3.94 -3.66
CA GLY A 230 -12.01 -3.52 -4.35
C GLY A 230 -12.04 -3.81 -5.84
N PRO A 231 -12.14 -5.07 -6.29
CA PRO A 231 -12.29 -5.40 -7.71
C PRO A 231 -13.66 -5.05 -8.29
N GLY A 232 -14.71 -5.01 -7.46
CA GLY A 232 -16.08 -4.72 -7.89
C GLY A 232 -16.28 -3.29 -8.39
N ILE A 233 -15.63 -2.28 -7.77
CA ILE A 233 -15.77 -0.89 -8.23
C ILE A 233 -15.14 -0.67 -9.62
N PRO A 234 -13.88 -1.06 -9.90
CA PRO A 234 -13.31 -1.04 -11.25
C PRO A 234 -14.17 -1.83 -12.25
N PHE A 235 -14.71 -2.99 -11.87
CA PHE A 235 -15.62 -3.72 -12.76
C PHE A 235 -16.85 -2.90 -13.15
N LEU A 236 -17.49 -2.24 -12.17
CA LEU A 236 -18.63 -1.37 -12.44
C LEU A 236 -18.26 -0.17 -13.33
N THR A 237 -17.08 0.44 -13.13
CA THR A 237 -16.62 1.53 -14.01
C THR A 237 -16.34 1.06 -15.43
N ALA A 238 -15.87 -0.17 -15.62
CA ALA A 238 -15.73 -0.79 -16.96
C ALA A 238 -17.09 -0.94 -17.65
N VAL A 239 -18.09 -1.49 -16.94
CA VAL A 239 -19.46 -1.67 -17.46
C VAL A 239 -20.10 -0.33 -17.82
N LEU A 240 -19.97 0.67 -16.94
CA LEU A 240 -20.49 2.02 -17.19
C LEU A 240 -19.82 2.66 -18.40
N THR A 241 -18.50 2.52 -18.54
CA THR A 241 -17.75 3.05 -19.69
C THR A 241 -18.21 2.37 -20.98
N ALA A 242 -18.41 1.05 -20.97
CA ALA A 242 -18.93 0.32 -22.12
C ALA A 242 -20.33 0.79 -22.51
N ALA A 243 -21.23 0.95 -21.53
CA ALA A 243 -22.59 1.41 -21.76
C ALA A 243 -22.61 2.84 -22.34
N VAL A 244 -21.84 3.77 -21.75
CA VAL A 244 -21.71 5.14 -22.24
C VAL A 244 -21.13 5.15 -23.66
N PHE A 245 -20.12 4.33 -23.95
CA PHE A 245 -19.53 4.24 -25.27
C PHE A 245 -20.53 3.75 -26.34
N VAL A 246 -21.34 2.74 -26.02
CA VAL A 246 -22.37 2.21 -26.94
C VAL A 246 -23.48 3.24 -27.19
N LEU A 247 -23.89 3.98 -26.16
CA LEU A 247 -24.97 4.97 -26.26
C LEU A 247 -24.49 6.29 -26.88
N THR A 248 -23.25 6.67 -26.60
CA THR A 248 -22.62 7.93 -27.00
C THR A 248 -21.16 7.65 -27.37
N PRO A 249 -20.85 7.32 -28.63
CA PRO A 249 -19.49 6.97 -29.06
C PRO A 249 -18.61 8.23 -29.20
N VAL A 250 -18.47 8.97 -28.11
CA VAL A 250 -17.67 10.21 -28.01
C VAL A 250 -16.19 9.93 -27.84
N LEU A 251 -15.82 8.71 -27.42
CA LEU A 251 -14.44 8.26 -27.31
C LEU A 251 -14.05 7.46 -28.56
N PRO A 252 -12.78 7.50 -29.00
CA PRO A 252 -12.28 6.52 -29.96
C PRO A 252 -12.48 5.10 -29.42
N PHE A 253 -12.80 4.16 -30.32
CA PHE A 253 -13.03 2.75 -29.94
C PHE A 253 -11.84 2.14 -29.20
N SER A 254 -10.62 2.40 -29.66
CA SER A 254 -9.38 1.95 -29.00
C SER A 254 -9.27 2.45 -27.57
N THR A 255 -9.53 3.74 -27.34
CA THR A 255 -9.50 4.37 -26.02
C THR A 255 -10.50 3.71 -25.07
N ALA A 256 -11.74 3.51 -25.54
CA ALA A 256 -12.79 2.87 -24.74
C ALA A 256 -12.40 1.44 -24.35
N VAL A 257 -11.91 0.66 -25.32
CA VAL A 257 -11.46 -0.73 -25.07
C VAL A 257 -10.32 -0.78 -24.06
N LEU A 258 -9.33 0.13 -24.15
CA LEU A 258 -8.20 0.18 -23.22
C LEU A 258 -8.65 0.53 -21.80
N ILE A 259 -9.53 1.53 -21.62
CA ILE A 259 -10.10 1.87 -20.32
C ILE A 259 -10.85 0.67 -19.73
N ILE A 260 -11.70 0.01 -20.52
CA ILE A 260 -12.46 -1.16 -20.10
C ILE A 260 -11.51 -2.29 -19.68
N ALA A 261 -10.52 -2.62 -20.51
CA ALA A 261 -9.57 -3.70 -20.24
C ALA A 261 -8.77 -3.45 -18.95
N VAL A 262 -8.26 -2.23 -18.75
CA VAL A 262 -7.54 -1.84 -17.52
C VAL A 262 -8.41 -2.02 -16.28
N ASN A 263 -9.68 -1.68 -16.34
CA ASN A 263 -10.58 -1.85 -15.20
C ASN A 263 -10.95 -3.33 -14.96
N LEU A 264 -11.17 -4.10 -16.03
CA LEU A 264 -11.51 -5.53 -15.93
C LEU A 264 -10.37 -6.40 -15.38
N VAL A 265 -9.10 -5.98 -15.54
CA VAL A 265 -7.95 -6.74 -15.03
C VAL A 265 -8.02 -6.97 -13.52
N HIS A 266 -8.70 -6.08 -12.77
CA HIS A 266 -8.87 -6.22 -11.34
C HIS A 266 -9.71 -7.44 -10.95
N LEU A 267 -10.54 -7.99 -11.84
CA LEU A 267 -11.27 -9.24 -11.57
C LEU A 267 -10.34 -10.43 -11.29
N ILE A 268 -9.08 -10.37 -11.74
CA ILE A 268 -8.06 -11.36 -11.38
C ILE A 268 -7.85 -11.41 -9.86
N SER A 269 -8.08 -10.31 -9.13
CA SER A 269 -7.92 -10.28 -7.66
C SER A 269 -8.95 -11.14 -6.93
N LEU A 270 -10.09 -11.46 -7.58
CA LEU A 270 -11.12 -12.36 -7.05
C LEU A 270 -10.73 -13.85 -7.13
N LEU A 271 -9.68 -14.20 -7.87
CA LEU A 271 -9.24 -15.59 -8.01
C LEU A 271 -8.67 -16.13 -6.68
N PRO A 272 -8.80 -17.44 -6.42
CA PRO A 272 -8.46 -18.05 -5.13
C PRO A 272 -6.97 -17.94 -4.74
N PHE A 273 -6.09 -17.64 -5.68
CA PHE A 273 -4.66 -17.45 -5.41
C PHE A 273 -4.31 -15.99 -5.07
N ALA A 274 -5.15 -15.04 -5.45
CA ALA A 274 -4.98 -13.61 -5.16
C ALA A 274 -5.44 -13.27 -3.74
N GLU A 275 -4.98 -12.13 -3.22
CA GLU A 275 -5.21 -11.75 -1.82
C GLU A 275 -6.69 -11.54 -1.49
N ASP A 276 -7.43 -10.82 -2.34
CA ASP A 276 -8.87 -10.60 -2.11
C ASP A 276 -9.68 -11.90 -2.19
N GLY A 277 -9.43 -12.72 -3.22
CA GLY A 277 -10.07 -14.03 -3.36
C GLY A 277 -9.79 -14.95 -2.18
N LYS A 278 -8.54 -14.97 -1.66
CA LYS A 278 -8.19 -15.71 -0.43
C LYS A 278 -9.01 -15.23 0.77
N ARG A 279 -9.09 -13.91 0.99
CA ARG A 279 -9.86 -13.32 2.10
C ARG A 279 -11.35 -13.62 1.98
N MET A 280 -11.91 -13.57 0.77
CA MET A 280 -13.32 -13.94 0.52
C MET A 280 -13.59 -15.41 0.86
N ILE A 281 -12.72 -16.33 0.44
CA ILE A 281 -12.86 -17.76 0.74
C ILE A 281 -12.73 -18.01 2.25
N GLN A 282 -11.78 -17.36 2.92
CA GLN A 282 -11.62 -17.45 4.38
C GLN A 282 -12.86 -16.94 5.11
N ALA A 283 -13.36 -15.76 4.74
CA ALA A 283 -14.58 -15.19 5.30
C ALA A 283 -15.77 -16.13 5.11
N TRP A 284 -15.94 -16.70 3.92
CA TRP A 284 -17.00 -17.67 3.63
C TRP A 284 -16.90 -18.94 4.49
N LYS A 285 -15.70 -19.52 4.62
CA LYS A 285 -15.46 -20.70 5.47
C LYS A 285 -15.77 -20.42 6.94
N THR A 286 -15.30 -19.28 7.46
CA THR A 286 -15.56 -18.87 8.85
C THR A 286 -17.05 -18.62 9.09
N GLY A 287 -17.74 -17.99 8.14
CA GLY A 287 -19.19 -17.77 8.22
C GLY A 287 -19.98 -19.08 8.31
N ARG A 288 -19.64 -20.09 7.49
CA ARG A 288 -20.29 -21.41 7.55
C ARG A 288 -20.10 -22.10 8.90
N LYS A 289 -18.88 -22.06 9.46
CA LYS A 289 -18.59 -22.66 10.76
C LYS A 289 -19.38 -22.01 11.91
N LEU A 290 -19.63 -20.71 11.83
CA LEU A 290 -20.45 -20.01 12.83
C LEU A 290 -21.93 -20.36 12.75
N ILE A 291 -22.45 -20.67 11.56
CA ILE A 291 -23.83 -21.11 11.36
C ILE A 291 -24.02 -22.52 11.92
N SER A 292 -23.11 -23.46 11.59
CA SER A 292 -23.21 -24.84 12.08
C SER A 292 -23.16 -24.94 13.60
N VAL A 293 -22.30 -24.15 14.27
CA VAL A 293 -22.23 -24.11 15.74
C VAL A 293 -23.49 -23.50 16.38
N LYS A 294 -24.17 -22.57 15.69
CA LYS A 294 -25.44 -22.03 16.17
C LYS A 294 -26.57 -23.06 16.05
N GLU A 295 -26.59 -23.84 14.98
CA GLU A 295 -27.58 -24.90 14.76
C GLU A 295 -27.39 -26.08 15.74
N GLU A 296 -26.16 -26.42 16.12
CA GLU A 296 -25.90 -27.45 17.14
C GLU A 296 -26.29 -27.03 18.57
N LYS A 297 -26.44 -25.72 18.83
CA LYS A 297 -26.76 -25.16 20.15
C LYS A 297 -28.21 -24.71 20.30
N ALA A 298 -28.99 -24.75 19.23
CA ALA A 298 -30.41 -24.39 19.20
C ALA A 298 -31.27 -25.66 19.30
#